data_AF-A0A7G9Y077-F1
#
_entry.id   AF-A0A7G9Y077-F1
#
_cell.length_a   1.000
_cell.length_b   1.000
_cell.length_c   1.000
_cell.angle_alpha   90.00
_cell.angle_beta   90.00
_cell.angle_gamma   90.00
#
_symmetry.space_group_name_H-M   'P 1'
#
loop_
_entity.id
_entity.type
_entity.pdbx_description
1 polymer ?
#
loop_
_entity_poly.entity_id
_entity_poly.type
_entity_poly.pdbx_seq_one_letter_code
_entity_poly.pdbx_strand_id
1 'polypeptide(L)'
;MLKIHAEGIIPDRNTPPVPLPEEECGPDALPCPAQAHVTEWVSVMLQTDREINTKTPAGNEPMHSPKYNLARSIYRMPYPEDRTPPTCYEYENCIYANYTAPSDAEVSIRIELTGENMWWVYGWSGNKYRGHVGVTLTGAQDGWCAASGNLVAGEGRY
;
A
#
# COMPACT_ATOMS: atom_id res chain seq x y z
N MET A 1 -13.62 -1.63 40.80
CA MET A 1 -12.84 -0.69 39.94
C MET A 1 -11.41 -1.22 39.92
N LEU A 2 -10.99 -1.83 38.81
CA LEU A 2 -9.69 -2.51 38.70
C LEU A 2 -8.65 -1.51 38.17
N LYS A 3 -7.54 -1.30 38.89
CA LYS A 3 -6.41 -0.49 38.44
C LYS A 3 -5.22 -1.42 38.23
N ILE A 4 -4.73 -1.48 36.99
CA ILE A 4 -3.51 -2.20 36.63
C ILE A 4 -2.39 -1.16 36.50
N HIS A 5 -1.25 -1.40 37.12
CA HIS A 5 -0.05 -0.58 37.05
C HIS A 5 1.12 -1.45 36.56
N ALA A 6 1.93 -0.93 35.64
CA ALA A 6 3.16 -1.55 35.17
C ALA A 6 4.26 -0.48 35.12
N GLU A 7 5.44 -0.76 35.69
CA GLU A 7 6.56 0.20 35.73
C GLU A 7 7.26 0.40 34.39
N GLY A 8 6.98 -0.46 33.40
CA GLY A 8 7.49 -0.34 32.04
C GLY A 8 6.96 -1.45 31.14
N ILE A 9 6.80 -1.14 29.85
CA ILE A 9 6.50 -2.12 28.80
C ILE A 9 7.79 -2.32 28.03
N ILE A 10 8.36 -3.53 28.10
CA ILE A 10 9.49 -3.93 27.25
C ILE A 10 8.89 -4.71 26.08
N PRO A 11 8.86 -4.15 24.86
CA PRO A 11 8.42 -4.91 23.70
C PRO A 11 9.47 -5.96 23.38
N ASP A 12 9.13 -7.23 23.59
CA ASP A 12 9.96 -8.32 23.10
C ASP A 12 9.78 -8.40 21.57
N ARG A 13 10.87 -8.30 20.82
CA ARG A 13 10.83 -8.49 19.37
C ARG A 13 10.69 -9.99 19.16
N ASN A 14 9.54 -10.44 18.64
CA ASN A 14 9.39 -11.81 18.16
C ASN A 14 10.60 -12.16 17.29
N THR A 15 11.36 -13.18 17.70
CA THR A 15 12.45 -13.72 16.91
C THR A 15 11.90 -14.06 15.53
N PRO A 16 12.57 -13.69 14.43
CA PRO A 16 12.14 -14.11 13.10
C PRO A 16 11.99 -15.64 13.10
N PRO A 17 10.95 -16.17 12.42
CA PRO A 17 10.75 -17.61 12.35
C PRO A 17 12.02 -18.27 11.82
N VAL A 18 12.42 -19.38 12.45
CA VAL A 18 13.54 -20.20 11.97
C VAL A 18 13.18 -20.67 10.55
N PRO A 19 14.03 -20.41 9.54
CA PRO A 19 13.81 -20.94 8.20
C PRO A 19 13.62 -22.46 8.28
N LEU A 20 12.67 -23.00 7.51
CA LEU A 20 12.60 -24.44 7.32
C LEU A 20 13.96 -24.93 6.81
N PRO A 21 14.48 -26.08 7.29
CA PRO A 21 15.70 -26.64 6.74
C PRO A 21 15.52 -26.78 5.23
N GLU A 22 16.48 -26.27 4.47
CA GLU A 22 16.53 -26.47 3.03
C GLU A 22 16.47 -27.99 2.80
N GLU A 23 15.41 -28.47 2.15
CA GLU A 23 15.38 -29.85 1.69
C GLU A 23 16.67 -30.06 0.88
N GLU A 24 17.48 -31.05 1.28
CA GLU A 24 18.76 -31.34 0.66
C GLU A 24 18.57 -31.47 -0.86
N CYS A 25 19.06 -30.47 -1.58
CA CYS A 25 19.06 -30.43 -3.03
C CYS A 25 20.02 -31.54 -3.50
N GLY A 26 19.47 -32.74 -3.76
CA GLY A 26 20.23 -33.87 -4.28
C GLY A 26 20.81 -33.56 -5.66
N PRO A 27 21.89 -34.25 -6.07
CA PRO A 27 22.59 -33.99 -7.34
C PRO A 27 21.73 -34.21 -8.60
N ASP A 28 20.57 -34.87 -8.47
CA ASP A 28 19.62 -35.14 -9.55
C ASP A 28 18.33 -34.31 -9.48
N ALA A 29 18.23 -33.35 -8.53
CA ALA A 29 17.11 -32.44 -8.50
C ALA A 29 17.23 -31.45 -9.68
N LEU A 30 16.24 -31.45 -10.59
CA LEU A 30 16.09 -30.36 -11.55
C LEU A 30 16.11 -29.05 -10.74
N PRO A 31 17.01 -28.09 -11.02
CA PRO A 31 16.97 -26.83 -10.33
C PRO A 31 15.59 -26.23 -10.55
N CYS A 32 14.84 -26.03 -9.46
CA CYS A 32 13.66 -25.18 -9.51
C CYS A 32 14.12 -23.88 -10.16
N PRO A 33 13.52 -23.43 -11.28
CA PRO A 33 13.85 -22.12 -11.80
C PRO A 33 13.45 -21.13 -10.71
N ALA A 34 14.45 -20.66 -9.95
CA ALA A 34 14.25 -19.64 -8.97
C ALA A 34 13.79 -18.41 -9.74
N GLN A 35 12.49 -18.14 -9.76
CA GLN A 35 11.97 -16.87 -10.21
C GLN A 35 12.53 -15.83 -9.23
N ALA A 36 13.62 -15.18 -9.63
CA ALA A 36 14.28 -14.17 -8.85
C ALA A 36 13.42 -12.90 -8.89
N HIS A 37 12.49 -12.79 -7.95
CA HIS A 37 11.73 -11.56 -7.74
C HIS A 37 12.61 -10.55 -7.01
N VAL A 38 13.06 -9.51 -7.71
CA VAL A 38 13.76 -8.37 -7.11
C VAL A 38 12.75 -7.24 -6.95
N THR A 39 12.65 -6.67 -5.74
CA THR A 39 11.78 -5.53 -5.44
C THR A 39 12.62 -4.39 -4.91
N GLU A 40 12.52 -3.24 -5.57
CA GLU A 40 13.14 -1.98 -5.15
C GLU A 40 12.03 -0.98 -4.82
N TRP A 41 12.23 -0.17 -3.79
CA TRP A 41 11.25 0.84 -3.38
C TRP A 41 11.93 2.10 -2.84
N VAL A 42 11.25 3.23 -3.03
CA VAL A 42 11.63 4.52 -2.46
C VAL A 42 10.41 5.13 -1.79
N SER A 43 10.58 5.71 -0.61
CA SER A 43 9.51 6.42 0.07
C SER A 43 10.00 7.74 0.64
N VAL A 44 9.07 8.68 0.74
CA VAL A 44 9.27 9.99 1.39
C VAL A 44 8.09 10.21 2.31
N MET A 45 8.36 10.70 3.52
CA MET A 45 7.34 11.06 4.50
C MET A 45 7.53 12.53 4.88
N LEU A 46 6.43 13.28 4.86
CA LEU A 46 6.39 14.68 5.28
C LEU A 46 5.43 14.82 6.45
N GLN A 47 5.92 15.38 7.56
CA GLN A 47 5.08 15.75 8.69
C GLN A 47 4.52 17.16 8.50
N THR A 48 3.29 17.38 8.93
CA THR A 48 2.61 18.67 8.90
C THR A 48 2.02 18.98 10.27
N ASP A 49 1.94 20.27 10.59
CA ASP A 49 1.39 20.82 11.84
C ASP A 49 -0.12 21.09 11.78
N ARG A 50 -0.75 20.88 10.61
CA ARG A 50 -2.20 20.94 10.43
C ARG A 50 -2.81 19.55 10.34
N GLU A 51 -4.11 19.46 10.61
CA GLU A 51 -4.89 18.27 10.32
C GLU A 51 -4.98 18.04 8.80
N ILE A 52 -4.79 16.79 8.38
CA ILE A 52 -4.96 16.34 7.01
C ILE A 52 -6.45 16.07 6.75
N ASN A 53 -7.01 16.62 5.68
CA ASN A 53 -8.39 16.35 5.28
C ASN A 53 -8.52 14.94 4.66
N THR A 54 -8.66 13.95 5.52
CA THR A 54 -8.74 12.53 5.15
C THR A 54 -10.12 12.09 4.68
N LYS A 55 -11.17 12.85 5.01
CA LYS A 55 -12.56 12.57 4.60
C LYS A 55 -12.86 13.03 3.18
N THR A 56 -12.30 14.16 2.76
CA THR A 56 -12.49 14.80 1.45
C THR A 56 -11.16 15.33 0.89
N PRO A 57 -10.20 14.45 0.56
CA PRO A 57 -8.85 14.87 0.18
C PRO A 57 -8.79 15.55 -1.21
N ALA A 58 -9.78 15.30 -2.08
CA ALA A 58 -9.80 15.87 -3.42
C ALA A 58 -9.85 17.41 -3.38
N GLY A 59 -8.82 18.04 -3.94
CA GLY A 59 -8.66 19.50 -4.00
C GLY A 59 -8.07 20.15 -2.75
N ASN A 60 -7.93 19.41 -1.64
CA ASN A 60 -7.39 19.92 -0.37
C ASN A 60 -6.06 19.27 0.03
N GLU A 61 -5.78 18.06 -0.46
CA GLU A 61 -4.60 17.28 -0.12
C GLU A 61 -3.86 16.83 -1.39
N PRO A 62 -2.54 16.55 -1.31
CA PRO A 62 -1.80 15.93 -2.40
C PRO A 62 -2.43 14.61 -2.85
N MET A 63 -2.59 14.42 -4.15
CA MET A 63 -3.13 13.18 -4.71
C MET A 63 -2.43 12.84 -6.03
N HIS A 64 -2.49 11.57 -6.43
CA HIS A 64 -2.10 11.19 -7.78
C HIS A 64 -2.89 12.00 -8.81
N SER A 65 -2.19 12.49 -9.82
CA SER A 65 -2.78 13.18 -10.96
C SER A 65 -1.99 12.83 -12.23
N PRO A 66 -2.62 12.83 -13.41
CA PRO A 66 -4.07 12.98 -13.66
C PRO A 66 -4.89 11.74 -13.21
N LYS A 67 -6.21 11.89 -13.12
CA LYS A 67 -7.16 10.79 -12.89
C LYS A 67 -8.15 10.75 -14.04
N TYR A 68 -8.01 9.78 -14.93
CA TYR A 68 -8.93 9.59 -16.06
C TYR A 68 -10.07 8.66 -15.66
N ASN A 69 -11.25 8.82 -16.26
CA ASN A 69 -12.40 7.94 -16.07
C ASN A 69 -12.76 7.66 -14.59
N LEU A 70 -12.63 8.69 -13.74
CA LEU A 70 -12.87 8.57 -12.30
C LEU A 70 -14.32 8.12 -12.03
N ALA A 71 -14.47 6.95 -11.43
CA ALA A 71 -15.73 6.37 -11.07
C ALA A 71 -15.77 6.06 -9.57
N ARG A 72 -16.93 6.25 -8.94
CA ARG A 72 -17.14 5.82 -7.56
C ARG A 72 -17.27 4.29 -7.53
N SER A 73 -16.58 3.66 -6.59
CA SER A 73 -16.66 2.21 -6.35
C SER A 73 -17.16 1.89 -4.94
N ILE A 74 -17.45 0.61 -4.70
CA ILE A 74 -17.95 0.12 -3.41
C ILE A 74 -16.76 -0.25 -2.53
N TYR A 75 -16.78 0.16 -1.26
CA TYR A 75 -15.82 -0.33 -0.27
C TYR A 75 -16.11 -1.79 0.04
N ARG A 76 -15.16 -2.69 -0.28
CA ARG A 76 -15.37 -4.15 -0.19
C ARG A 76 -14.88 -4.78 1.11
N MET A 77 -14.24 -4.02 1.98
CA MET A 77 -13.76 -4.54 3.27
C MET A 77 -14.87 -4.47 4.32
N PRO A 78 -14.92 -5.42 5.28
CA PRO A 78 -15.83 -5.34 6.41
C PRO A 78 -15.67 -4.01 7.14
N TYR A 79 -16.78 -3.34 7.41
CA TYR A 79 -16.79 -2.07 8.10
C TYR A 79 -17.89 -2.09 9.18
N PRO A 80 -17.65 -1.52 10.37
CA PRO A 80 -18.65 -1.48 11.43
C PRO A 80 -19.97 -0.84 10.93
N GLU A 81 -21.10 -1.51 11.17
CA GLU A 81 -22.42 -1.07 10.69
C GLU A 81 -22.85 0.27 11.29
N ASP A 82 -22.30 0.64 12.44
CA ASP A 82 -22.57 1.89 13.15
C ASP A 82 -21.84 3.10 12.55
N ARG A 83 -21.07 2.92 11.47
CA ARG A 83 -20.21 3.97 10.90
C ARG A 83 -20.43 4.12 9.40
N THR A 84 -20.20 5.34 8.91
CA THR A 84 -20.21 5.62 7.48
C THR A 84 -18.98 4.99 6.83
N PRO A 85 -19.15 4.11 5.82
CA PRO A 85 -18.02 3.47 5.17
C PRO A 85 -17.15 4.49 4.43
N PRO A 86 -15.85 4.18 4.25
CA PRO A 86 -14.96 4.98 3.42
C PRO A 86 -15.52 5.16 2.00
N THR A 87 -15.18 6.28 1.38
CA THR A 87 -15.52 6.55 -0.02
C THR A 87 -14.44 6.01 -0.93
N CYS A 88 -14.82 5.17 -1.88
CA CYS A 88 -13.90 4.57 -2.84
C CYS A 88 -14.10 5.13 -4.25
N TYR A 89 -12.98 5.23 -4.96
CA TYR A 89 -12.97 5.54 -6.37
C TYR A 89 -11.97 4.66 -7.11
N GLU A 90 -12.28 4.36 -8.36
CA GLU A 90 -11.41 3.75 -9.34
C GLU A 90 -11.18 4.76 -10.47
N TYR A 91 -9.98 4.77 -11.02
CA TYR A 91 -9.59 5.67 -12.11
C TYR A 91 -8.45 5.06 -12.92
N GLU A 92 -8.24 5.61 -14.10
CA GLU A 92 -7.08 5.30 -14.93
C GLU A 92 -6.00 6.37 -14.78
N ASN A 93 -4.75 5.96 -14.92
CA ASN A 93 -3.58 6.81 -14.90
C ASN A 93 -2.56 6.31 -15.94
N CYS A 94 -1.45 7.01 -16.10
CA CYS A 94 -0.35 6.60 -16.96
C CYS A 94 0.96 6.58 -16.16
N ILE A 95 1.76 5.53 -16.36
CA ILE A 95 3.12 5.42 -15.83
C ILE A 95 4.08 5.42 -17.01
N TYR A 96 5.13 6.23 -16.95
CA TYR A 96 6.21 6.15 -17.93
C TYR A 96 7.20 5.08 -17.50
N ALA A 97 7.49 4.13 -18.39
CA ALA A 97 8.45 3.07 -18.18
C ALA A 97 9.42 3.01 -19.36
N ASN A 98 10.72 2.98 -19.04
CA ASN A 98 11.79 2.79 -20.01
C ASN A 98 12.80 1.81 -19.42
N TYR A 99 12.76 0.56 -19.89
CA TYR A 99 13.65 -0.51 -19.44
C TYR A 99 13.71 -1.65 -20.46
N THR A 100 14.82 -2.38 -20.44
CA THR A 100 15.00 -3.60 -21.22
C THR A 100 14.75 -4.83 -20.34
N ALA A 101 13.97 -5.79 -20.84
CA ALA A 101 13.74 -7.06 -20.17
C ALA A 101 13.48 -8.19 -21.21
N PRO A 102 13.73 -9.47 -20.85
CA PRO A 102 13.29 -10.62 -21.65
C PRO A 102 11.79 -10.58 -21.93
N SER A 103 11.35 -11.15 -23.06
CA SER A 103 9.94 -11.08 -23.50
C SER A 103 8.94 -11.74 -22.57
N ASP A 104 9.40 -12.63 -21.68
CA ASP A 104 8.62 -13.36 -20.69
C ASP A 104 8.77 -12.80 -19.26
N ALA A 105 9.60 -11.78 -19.08
CA ALA A 105 9.80 -11.15 -17.77
C ALA A 105 8.62 -10.23 -17.44
N GLU A 106 8.11 -10.34 -16.20
CA GLU A 106 7.08 -9.47 -15.66
C GLU A 106 7.68 -8.41 -14.73
N VAL A 107 7.28 -7.15 -14.91
CA VAL A 107 7.66 -6.03 -14.06
C VAL A 107 6.39 -5.41 -13.50
N SER A 108 6.29 -5.35 -12.17
CA SER A 108 5.18 -4.70 -11.47
C SER A 108 5.64 -3.35 -10.93
N ILE A 109 4.95 -2.28 -11.31
CA ILE A 109 5.19 -0.92 -10.79
C ILE A 109 3.99 -0.54 -9.92
N ARG A 110 4.27 -0.08 -8.70
CA ARG A 110 3.25 0.36 -7.74
C ARG A 110 3.65 1.69 -7.10
N ILE A 111 2.70 2.59 -7.01
CA ILE A 111 2.83 3.91 -6.42
C ILE A 111 1.75 4.04 -5.36
N GLU A 112 2.16 4.31 -4.12
CA GLU A 112 1.25 4.54 -3.00
C GLU A 112 1.43 5.97 -2.47
N LEU A 113 0.30 6.62 -2.20
CA LEU A 113 0.25 7.90 -1.51
C LEU A 113 -0.75 7.77 -0.35
N THR A 114 -0.29 8.09 0.85
CA THR A 114 -1.11 8.06 2.07
C THR A 114 -1.02 9.41 2.77
N GLY A 115 -2.16 9.94 3.18
CA GLY A 115 -2.22 11.01 4.19
C GLY A 115 -2.98 10.49 5.40
N GLU A 116 -2.38 10.62 6.59
CA GLU A 116 -2.93 10.08 7.83
C GLU A 116 -2.78 11.06 8.99
N ASN A 117 -3.82 11.12 9.82
CA ASN A 117 -3.76 11.73 11.14
C ASN A 117 -3.74 10.60 12.18
N MET A 118 -2.80 10.66 13.10
CA MET A 118 -2.70 9.71 14.21
C MET A 118 -2.75 10.43 15.54
N TRP A 119 -3.47 9.85 16.50
CA TRP A 119 -3.55 10.35 17.87
C TRP A 119 -3.64 9.20 18.85
N TRP A 120 -3.39 9.51 20.12
CA TRP A 120 -3.47 8.54 21.20
C TRP A 120 -4.62 8.90 22.13
N VAL A 121 -5.61 8.01 22.26
CA VAL A 121 -6.69 8.08 23.25
C VAL A 121 -6.94 6.67 23.77
N TYR A 122 -6.34 6.34 24.92
CA TYR A 122 -6.34 4.98 25.49
C TYR A 122 -5.88 3.90 24.50
N GLY A 123 -5.06 4.29 23.52
CA GLY A 123 -4.62 3.48 22.37
C GLY A 123 -4.40 4.35 21.13
N TRP A 124 -3.61 3.84 20.18
CA TRP A 124 -3.43 4.48 18.87
C TRP A 124 -4.75 4.47 18.09
N SER A 125 -5.14 5.64 17.61
CA SER A 125 -6.30 5.86 16.76
C SER A 125 -5.91 6.83 15.65
N GLY A 126 -6.69 6.86 14.58
CA GLY A 126 -6.39 7.72 13.46
C GLY A 126 -7.42 7.66 12.36
N ASN A 127 -7.26 8.55 11.39
CA ASN A 127 -7.94 8.50 10.11
C ASN A 127 -6.95 8.70 8.97
N LYS A 128 -7.32 8.23 7.78
CA LYS A 128 -6.46 8.32 6.60
C LYS A 128 -7.23 8.30 5.30
N TYR A 129 -6.54 8.71 4.24
CA TYR A 129 -6.88 8.37 2.86
C TYR A 129 -5.67 7.73 2.20
N ARG A 130 -5.92 6.88 1.20
CA ARG A 130 -4.92 6.12 0.46
C ARG A 130 -5.22 6.14 -1.02
N GLY A 131 -4.25 6.55 -1.81
CA GLY A 131 -4.23 6.37 -3.26
C GLY A 131 -3.24 5.27 -3.62
N HIS A 132 -3.63 4.39 -4.53
CA HIS A 132 -2.71 3.44 -5.16
C HIS A 132 -2.84 3.54 -6.67
N VAL A 133 -1.73 3.45 -7.38
CA VAL A 133 -1.67 3.33 -8.84
C VAL A 133 -0.67 2.23 -9.15
N GLY A 134 -1.02 1.34 -10.07
CA GLY A 134 -0.09 0.30 -10.48
C GLY A 134 -0.39 -0.31 -11.83
N VAL A 135 0.63 -0.97 -12.37
CA VAL A 135 0.60 -1.70 -13.63
C VAL A 135 1.55 -2.89 -13.55
N THR A 136 1.18 -3.98 -14.22
CA THR A 136 2.07 -5.12 -14.49
C THR A 136 2.34 -5.17 -15.98
N LEU A 137 3.62 -5.18 -16.35
CA LEU A 137 4.10 -5.07 -17.73
C LEU A 137 4.95 -6.31 -18.06
N THR A 138 4.86 -6.79 -19.29
CA THR A 138 5.62 -7.94 -19.77
C THR A 138 6.61 -7.50 -20.85
N GLY A 139 7.84 -7.99 -20.81
CA GLY A 139 8.87 -7.60 -21.75
C GLY A 139 9.43 -6.20 -21.53
N ALA A 140 10.27 -5.75 -22.47
CA ALA A 140 10.81 -4.40 -22.49
C ALA A 140 9.71 -3.34 -22.71
N GLN A 141 9.93 -2.14 -22.18
CA GLN A 141 9.01 -1.00 -22.28
C GLN A 141 9.76 0.27 -22.66
N ASP A 142 9.14 1.10 -23.50
CA ASP A 142 9.68 2.38 -23.95
C ASP A 142 8.54 3.40 -24.18
N GLY A 143 7.95 3.88 -23.10
CA GLY A 143 6.91 4.91 -23.18
C GLY A 143 5.91 4.92 -22.04
N TRP A 144 4.75 5.52 -22.32
CA TRP A 144 3.62 5.62 -21.40
C TRP A 144 2.78 4.35 -21.44
N CYS A 145 2.55 3.75 -20.27
CA CYS A 145 1.71 2.59 -20.07
C CYS A 145 0.45 2.98 -19.30
N ALA A 146 -0.70 2.45 -19.71
CA ALA A 146 -1.94 2.59 -18.96
C ALA A 146 -1.82 1.87 -17.60
N ALA A 147 -2.23 2.54 -16.54
CA ALA A 147 -2.19 2.03 -15.17
C ALA A 147 -3.56 2.17 -14.51
N SER A 148 -3.89 1.22 -13.66
CA SER A 148 -5.10 1.28 -12.83
C SER A 148 -4.80 2.01 -11.53
N GLY A 149 -5.70 2.91 -11.14
CA GLY A 149 -5.64 3.63 -9.89
C GLY A 149 -6.89 3.42 -9.04
N ASN A 150 -6.71 3.46 -7.73
CA ASN A 150 -7.78 3.48 -6.76
C ASN A 150 -7.52 4.51 -5.66
N LEU A 151 -8.59 4.98 -5.05
CA LEU A 151 -8.58 5.90 -3.93
C LEU A 151 -9.56 5.41 -2.88
N VAL A 152 -9.12 5.36 -1.63
CA VAL A 152 -9.98 5.17 -0.47
C VAL A 152 -9.81 6.40 0.43
N ALA A 153 -10.89 7.13 0.66
CA ALA A 153 -10.92 8.29 1.54
C ALA A 153 -11.87 8.03 2.71
N GLY A 154 -11.61 8.58 3.88
CA GLY A 154 -12.52 8.38 5.01
C GLY A 154 -12.20 7.15 5.87
N GLU A 155 -11.02 6.53 5.75
CA GLU A 155 -10.70 5.35 6.56
C GLU A 155 -10.38 5.74 8.00
N GLY A 156 -10.77 4.90 8.97
CA GLY A 156 -10.44 5.07 10.37
C GLY A 156 -11.56 5.67 11.22
N ARG A 157 -11.17 6.39 12.28
CA ARG A 157 -12.07 7.02 13.26
C ARG A 157 -12.02 8.53 13.09
N TYR A 158 -13.16 9.19 13.24
CA TYR A 158 -13.30 10.65 13.17
C TYR A 158 -13.94 11.13 14.47
#